data_AF-A0AAU2KF51-F1
#
_entry.id   AF-A0AAU2KF51-F1
#
_cell.length_a   1.000
_cell.length_b   1.000
_cell.length_c   1.000
_cell.angle_alpha   90.00
_cell.angle_beta   90.00
_cell.angle_gamma   90.00
#
_symmetry.space_group_name_H-M   'P 1'
#
loop_
_entity.id
_entity.type
_entity.pdbx_description
1 polymer ?
#
loop_
_entity_poly.entity_id
_entity_poly.type
_entity_poly.pdbx_seq_one_letter_code
_entity_poly.pdbx_strand_id
1 'polypeptide(L)' 'MGFRESAVRAREAGAAAAVAGRPATDCPHRGDEPLLRAAWVRGYVAAEQQLAPSEP' A
#
# COMPACT_ATOMS: atom_id res chain seq x y z
N MET A 1 10.07 -15.18 -8.60
CA MET A 1 9.57 -13.78 -8.55
C MET A 1 10.67 -12.91 -7.98
N GLY A 2 11.05 -11.84 -8.68
CA GLY A 2 12.14 -10.95 -8.24
C GLY A 2 11.64 -9.83 -7.32
N PHE A 3 12.55 -9.22 -6.55
CA PHE A 3 12.21 -8.14 -5.60
C PHE A 3 11.38 -7.00 -6.22
N ARG A 4 11.72 -6.57 -7.44
CA ARG A 4 10.99 -5.50 -8.16
C ARG A 4 9.52 -5.86 -8.38
N GLU A 5 9.27 -7.10 -8.77
CA GLU A 5 7.91 -7.60 -9.00
C GLU A 5 7.14 -7.69 -7.68
N SER A 6 7.77 -8.20 -6.62
CA SER A 6 7.19 -8.23 -5.27
C SER A 6 6.85 -6.83 -4.75
N ALA A 7 7.71 -5.83 -4.99
CA ALA A 7 7.47 -4.45 -4.56
C ALA A 7 6.31 -3.80 -5.32
N VAL A 8 6.17 -4.07 -6.63
CA VAL A 8 5.02 -3.60 -7.42
C VAL A 8 3.72 -4.22 -6.89
N ARG A 9 3.71 -5.54 -6.68
CA ARG A 9 2.54 -6.24 -6.11
C ARG A 9 2.17 -5.73 -4.72
N ALA A 10 3.16 -5.49 -3.86
CA ALA A 10 2.93 -4.91 -2.54
C ALA A 10 2.28 -3.53 -2.64
N ARG A 11 2.76 -2.67 -3.54
CA ARG A 11 2.18 -1.34 -3.79
C ARG A 11 0.74 -1.41 -4.30
N GLU A 12 0.46 -2.28 -5.27
CA GLU A 12 -0.90 -2.50 -5.80
C GLU A 12 -1.85 -2.99 -4.69
N ALA A 13 -1.41 -3.94 -3.88
CA ALA A 13 -2.19 -4.46 -2.77
C ALA A 13 -2.49 -3.39 -1.71
N GLY A 14 -1.55 -2.49 -1.44
CA GLY A 14 -1.77 -1.36 -0.53
C GLY A 14 -2.80 -0.38 -1.06
N ALA A 15 -2.72 -0.02 -2.35
CA ALA A 15 -3.71 0.84 -2.98
C ALA A 15 -5.11 0.21 -2.95
N ALA A 16 -5.22 -1.09 -3.25
CA ALA A 16 -6.49 -1.81 -3.19
C ALA A 16 -7.08 -1.84 -1.77
N ALA A 17 -6.24 -1.97 -0.73
CA ALA A 17 -6.70 -1.95 0.66
C ALA A 17 -7.31 -0.60 1.06
N ALA A 18 -6.69 0.53 0.66
CA ALA A 18 -7.24 1.87 0.88
C ALA A 18 -8.58 2.06 0.15
N VAL A 19 -8.67 1.68 -1.13
CA VAL A 19 -9.93 1.73 -1.90
C VAL A 19 -11.03 0.87 -1.25
N ALA A 20 -10.67 -0.25 -0.64
CA ALA A 20 -11.60 -1.10 0.10
C ALA A 20 -11.94 -0.59 1.51
N GLY A 21 -11.38 0.54 1.96
CA GLY A 21 -11.58 1.09 3.30
C GLY A 21 -10.97 0.25 4.43
N ARG A 22 -10.00 -0.63 4.12
CA ARG A 22 -9.30 -1.44 5.12
C ARG A 22 -8.25 -0.60 5.83
N PRO A 23 -7.95 -0.82 7.12
CA PRO A 23 -6.96 -0.02 7.83
C PRO A 23 -5.52 -0.33 7.37
N ALA A 24 -4.61 0.64 7.49
CA ALA A 24 -3.19 0.46 7.17
C ALA A 24 -2.48 -0.63 8.02
N THR A 25 -3.05 -0.99 9.18
CA THR A 25 -2.57 -2.08 10.05
C THR A 25 -2.78 -3.47 9.44
N ASP A 26 -3.58 -3.57 8.39
CA ASP A 26 -3.85 -4.81 7.64
C ASP A 26 -2.75 -5.16 6.63
N CYS A 27 -1.64 -4.41 6.65
CA CYS A 27 -0.47 -4.71 5.83
C CYS A 27 0.07 -6.13 6.15
N PRO A 28 0.15 -7.04 5.18
CA PRO A 28 0.56 -8.43 5.42
C PRO A 28 2.07 -8.57 5.66
N HIS A 29 2.87 -7.60 5.20
CA HIS A 29 4.32 -7.64 5.31
C HIS A 29 4.78 -7.30 6.72
N ARG A 30 5.44 -8.27 7.37
CA ARG A 30 5.94 -8.14 8.75
C ARG A 30 7.30 -7.45 8.78
N GLY A 31 7.88 -7.31 9.99
CA GLY A 31 9.15 -6.62 10.21
C GLY A 31 10.35 -7.15 9.42
N ASP A 32 10.30 -8.41 8.97
CA ASP A 32 11.34 -9.06 8.17
C ASP A 32 11.34 -8.62 6.69
N GLU A 33 10.26 -7.99 6.22
CA GLU A 33 10.10 -7.51 4.85
C GLU A 33 9.94 -5.98 4.77
N PRO A 34 10.87 -5.18 5.32
CA PRO A 34 10.69 -3.75 5.51
C PRO A 34 10.49 -3.00 4.19
N LEU A 35 11.14 -3.45 3.12
CA LEU A 35 11.02 -2.85 1.79
C LEU A 35 9.66 -3.12 1.14
N LEU A 36 9.09 -4.31 1.32
CA LEU A 36 7.76 -4.64 0.80
C LEU A 36 6.67 -3.94 1.61
N ARG A 37 6.85 -3.85 2.93
CA ARG A 37 6.00 -3.03 3.80
C ARG A 37 6.00 -1.56 3.37
N ALA A 38 7.18 -0.99 3.08
CA ALA A 38 7.28 0.39 2.61
C ALA A 38 6.58 0.58 1.25
N ALA A 39 6.71 -0.37 0.32
CA ALA A 39 6.03 -0.33 -0.97
C ALA A 39 4.50 -0.37 -0.81
N TRP A 40 4.00 -1.25 0.06
CA TRP A 40 2.57 -1.37 0.39
C TRP A 40 2.02 -0.06 0.97
N VAL A 41 2.67 0.49 2.00
CA VAL A 41 2.23 1.74 2.65
C VAL A 41 2.21 2.91 1.67
N ARG A 42 3.19 3.01 0.77
CA ARG A 42 3.18 4.04 -0.29
C ARG A 42 1.99 3.91 -1.24
N GLY A 43 1.60 2.69 -1.59
CA GLY A 43 0.42 2.43 -2.41
C GLY A 43 -0.86 2.83 -1.68
N TYR A 44 -0.99 2.43 -0.42
CA TYR A 44 -2.12 2.78 0.45
C TYR A 44 -2.31 4.29 0.56
N VAL A 45 -1.25 5.01 0.96
CA VAL A 45 -1.29 6.47 1.15
C VAL A 45 -1.57 7.22 -0.16
N ALA A 46 -1.06 6.73 -1.29
CA ALA A 46 -1.34 7.35 -2.59
C ALA A 46 -2.80 7.19 -3.00
N ALA A 47 -3.45 6.07 -2.66
CA ALA A 47 -4.86 5.86 -2.92
C ALA A 47 -5.73 6.68 -1.96
N GLU A 48 -5.39 6.73 -0.67
CA GLU A 48 -6.08 7.60 0.30
C GLU A 48 -6.09 9.07 -0.15
N GLN A 49 -4.98 9.59 -0.66
CA GLN A 49 -4.90 10.96 -1.18
C GLN A 49 -5.81 11.21 -2.40
N GLN A 50 -6.08 10.18 -3.19
CA GLN A 50 -6.99 10.27 -4.33
C GLN A 50 -8.47 10.16 -3.91
N LEU A 51 -8.73 9.45 -2.80
CA LEU A 51 -10.06 9.26 -2.24
C LEU A 51 -10.47 10.43 -1.33
N ALA A 52 -9.50 11.05 -0.66
CA ALA A 52 -9.72 12.27 0.10
C ALA A 52 -10.24 13.34 -0.87
N PRO A 53 -11.41 13.94 -0.60
CA PRO A 53 -11.89 15.04 -1.40
C PRO A 53 -10.81 16.13 -1.36
N SER A 54 -10.33 16.52 -2.54
CA SER A 54 -9.51 17.73 -2.66
C SER A 54 -10.41 18.90 -2.28
N GLU A 55 -10.37 19.31 -1.01
CA GLU A 55 -10.99 20.54 -0.59
C GLU A 55 -10.29 21.70 -1.35
N PRO A 56 -11.06 22.54 -2.08
CA PRO A 56 -10.52 23.64 -2.87
C PRO A 56 -9.95 24.78 -2.02
#